data_AF-A0A845CVV9-F1
#
_entry.id   AF-A0A845CVV9-F1
#
_cell.length_a   1.000
_cell.length_b   1.000
_cell.length_c   1.000
_cell.angle_alpha   90.00
_cell.angle_beta   90.00
_cell.angle_gamma   90.00
#
_symmetry.space_group_name_H-M   'P 1'
#
loop_
_entity.id
_entity.type
_entity.pdbx_description
1 polymer ?
#
loop_
_entity_poly.entity_id
_entity_poly.type
_entity_poly.pdbx_seq_one_letter_code
_entity_poly.pdbx_strand_id
1 'polypeptide(L)'
;MGLVRVPINPGSQDVRRQRHPAYPALLLLAVVVGLYFLFQHVEQLRELSAVQAQVAEMRQNIALGEQNTLDLEAQLRYATSDEYVVQMARGELGYIQEGDEVYILLGEPAARLGSPPAEPPPVVEEDSFRPLDWAWWQSLFQQIRE
;
A
#
# COMPACT_ATOMS: atom_id res chain seq x y z
N MET A 1 -69.09 36.99 71.91
CA MET A 1 -69.18 36.65 70.46
C MET A 1 -68.65 37.85 69.69
N GLY A 2 -67.52 37.69 68.99
CA GLY A 2 -66.90 38.75 68.22
C GLY A 2 -65.59 38.26 67.63
N LEU A 3 -65.68 37.35 66.65
CA LEU A 3 -64.52 36.84 65.92
C LEU A 3 -64.00 37.96 65.01
N VAL A 4 -62.91 38.61 65.40
CA VAL A 4 -62.14 39.49 64.51
C VAL A 4 -61.41 38.59 63.52
N ARG A 5 -61.92 38.50 62.29
CA ARG A 5 -61.24 37.80 61.20
C ARG A 5 -60.11 38.68 60.67
N VAL A 6 -58.88 38.25 60.88
CA VAL A 6 -57.70 38.77 60.19
C VAL A 6 -57.73 38.24 58.75
N PRO A 7 -57.66 39.08 57.70
CA PRO A 7 -57.46 38.58 56.35
C PRO A 7 -56.02 38.07 56.21
N ILE A 8 -55.86 36.76 56.03
CA ILE A 8 -54.61 36.19 55.51
C ILE A 8 -54.52 36.64 54.06
N ASN A 9 -53.68 37.64 53.78
CA ASN A 9 -53.30 38.02 52.44
C ASN A 9 -52.17 37.09 51.98
N PRO A 10 -52.39 36.14 51.06
CA PRO A 10 -51.29 35.38 50.48
C PRO A 10 -50.59 36.29 49.48
N GLY A 11 -49.58 37.03 49.95
CA GLY A 11 -48.66 37.73 49.07
C GLY A 11 -48.14 36.73 48.04
N SER A 12 -48.51 36.95 46.77
CA SER A 12 -48.06 36.19 45.63
C SER A 12 -46.54 36.26 45.58
N GLN A 13 -45.88 35.18 45.99
CA GLN A 13 -44.47 34.99 45.73
C GLN A 13 -44.32 34.70 44.23
N ASP A 14 -44.25 35.76 43.45
CA ASP A 14 -43.74 35.69 42.09
C ASP A 14 -42.24 35.39 42.18
N VAL A 15 -41.92 34.09 42.29
CA VAL A 15 -40.56 33.60 42.04
C VAL A 15 -40.34 33.78 40.55
N ARG A 16 -39.97 35.01 40.15
CA ARG A 16 -39.38 35.28 38.84
C ARG A 16 -38.14 34.39 38.77
N ARG A 17 -38.30 33.22 38.17
CA ARG A 17 -37.20 32.39 37.71
C ARG A 17 -36.45 33.23 36.68
N GLN A 18 -35.49 34.01 37.16
CA GLN A 18 -34.53 34.72 36.34
C GLN A 18 -33.71 33.65 35.64
N ARG A 19 -34.22 33.19 34.49
CA ARG A 19 -33.44 32.39 33.55
C ARG A 19 -32.32 33.32 33.08
N HIS A 20 -31.15 33.20 33.69
CA HIS A 20 -29.97 33.95 33.29
C HIS A 20 -29.66 33.60 31.83
N PRO A 21 -29.87 34.51 30.86
CA PRO A 21 -29.68 34.23 29.45
C PRO A 21 -28.20 34.06 29.07
N ALA A 22 -27.30 34.22 30.03
CA ALA A 22 -25.85 34.09 29.86
C ALA A 22 -25.37 32.63 29.78
N TYR A 23 -26.11 31.66 30.33
CA TYR A 23 -25.72 30.24 30.28
C TYR A 23 -25.64 29.66 28.86
N PRO A 24 -26.64 29.83 27.98
CA PRO A 24 -26.54 29.31 26.61
C PRO A 24 -25.45 30.00 25.80
N ALA A 25 -25.22 31.30 26.03
CA ALA A 25 -24.14 32.05 25.38
C ALA A 25 -22.75 31.55 25.82
N LEU A 26 -22.58 31.25 27.11
CA LEU A 26 -21.34 30.71 27.65
C LEU A 26 -21.08 29.26 27.17
N LEU A 27 -22.14 28.47 27.04
CA LEU A 27 -22.07 27.13 26.44
C LEU A 27 -21.65 27.18 24.97
N LEU A 28 -22.23 28.09 24.19
CA LEU A 28 -21.85 28.31 22.79
C LEU A 28 -20.39 28.74 22.66
N LEU A 29 -19.95 29.68 23.51
CA LEU A 29 -18.56 30.11 23.56
C LEU A 29 -17.62 28.92 23.86
N ALA A 30 -17.96 28.09 24.86
CA ALA A 30 -17.16 26.92 25.21
C ALA A 30 -17.07 25.91 24.06
N VAL A 31 -18.17 25.68 23.33
CA VAL A 31 -18.18 24.81 22.14
C VAL A 31 -17.29 25.38 21.03
N VAL A 32 -17.38 26.68 20.74
CA VAL A 32 -16.55 27.33 19.72
C VAL A 32 -15.07 27.27 20.08
N VAL A 33 -14.71 27.53 21.33
CA VAL A 33 -13.32 27.41 21.82
C VAL A 33 -12.83 25.96 21.75
N GLY A 34 -13.66 25.00 22.13
CA GLY A 34 -13.33 23.57 22.04
C GLY A 34 -13.11 23.11 20.59
N LEU A 35 -13.96 23.54 19.66
CA LEU A 35 -13.79 23.26 18.23
C LEU A 35 -12.53 23.91 17.67
N TYR A 36 -12.25 25.16 18.04
CA TYR A 36 -11.03 25.86 17.64
C TYR A 36 -9.77 25.12 18.09
N PHE A 37 -9.75 24.65 19.34
CA PHE A 37 -8.66 23.82 19.86
C PHE A 37 -8.52 22.50 19.09
N LEU A 38 -9.64 21.80 18.82
CA LEU A 38 -9.62 20.58 18.01
C LEU A 38 -9.01 20.83 16.63
N PHE A 39 -9.41 21.90 15.94
CA PHE A 39 -8.88 22.23 14.62
C PHE A 39 -7.37 22.52 14.65
N GLN A 40 -6.88 23.28 15.64
CA GLN A 40 -5.44 23.55 15.81
C GLN A 40 -4.59 22.28 16.01
N HIS A 41 -5.13 21.26 16.69
CA HIS A 41 -4.41 20.02 16.92
C HIS A 41 -4.41 19.06 15.72
N VAL A 42 -5.29 19.26 14.72
CA VAL A 42 -5.33 18.42 13.51
C VAL A 42 -4.10 18.67 12.63
N GLU A 43 -3.60 19.91 12.54
CA GLU A 43 -2.38 20.22 11.78
C GLU A 43 -1.13 19.53 12.34
N GLN A 44 -0.98 19.44 13.68
CA GLN A 44 0.19 18.83 14.33
C GLN A 44 0.31 17.32 14.08
N LEU A 45 -0.82 16.63 13.90
CA LEU A 45 -0.82 15.20 13.57
C LEU A 45 -0.29 14.93 12.15
N ARG A 46 -0.44 15.89 11.23
CA ARG A 46 0.04 15.75 9.84
C ARG A 46 1.56 15.86 9.77
N GLU A 47 2.17 16.74 10.56
CA GLU A 47 3.63 16.91 10.57
C GLU A 47 4.36 15.64 11.05
N LEU A 48 3.83 14.96 12.07
CA LEU A 48 4.42 13.69 12.55
C LEU A 48 4.33 12.59 11.50
N SER A 49 3.23 12.50 10.76
CA SER A 49 3.09 11.53 9.66
C SER A 49 4.02 11.86 8.48
N ALA A 50 4.19 13.13 8.15
CA ALA A 50 5.05 13.57 7.06
C ALA A 50 6.54 13.30 7.35
N VAL A 51 6.98 13.51 8.61
CA VAL A 51 8.36 13.20 9.03
C VAL A 51 8.60 11.69 9.02
N GLN A 52 7.66 10.87 9.49
CA GLN A 52 7.80 9.41 9.44
C GLN A 52 7.81 8.87 8.00
N ALA A 53 6.98 9.45 7.12
CA ALA A 53 6.97 9.09 5.70
C ALA A 53 8.31 9.40 5.02
N GLN A 54 8.89 10.58 5.27
CA GLN A 54 10.21 10.94 4.74
C GLN A 54 11.31 10.01 5.24
N VAL A 55 11.29 9.61 6.52
CA VAL A 55 12.27 8.66 7.08
C VAL A 55 12.11 7.28 6.44
N ALA A 56 10.88 6.81 6.23
CA ALA A 56 10.61 5.54 5.58
C ALA A 56 11.09 5.54 4.12
N GLU A 57 10.83 6.61 3.37
CA GLU A 57 11.28 6.80 2.00
C GLU A 57 12.82 6.83 1.91
N MET A 58 13.49 7.60 2.76
CA MET A 58 14.95 7.64 2.80
C MET A 58 15.56 6.26 3.11
N ARG A 59 14.99 5.52 4.06
CA ARG A 59 15.45 4.15 4.38
C ARG A 59 15.27 3.20 3.20
N GLN A 60 14.15 3.31 2.49
CA GLN A 60 13.90 2.50 1.30
C GLN A 60 14.93 2.81 0.20
N ASN A 61 15.23 4.09 -0.03
CA ASN A 61 16.22 4.51 -1.02
C ASN A 61 17.63 4.01 -0.67
N ILE A 62 18.02 4.02 0.61
CA ILE A 62 19.29 3.46 1.07
C ILE A 62 19.33 1.95 0.80
N ALA A 63 18.28 1.21 1.17
CA ALA A 63 18.22 -0.23 0.96
C ALA A 63 18.31 -0.62 -0.53
N LEU A 64 17.63 0.14 -1.41
CA LEU A 64 17.73 -0.05 -2.86
C LEU A 64 19.14 0.25 -3.37
N GLY A 65 19.77 1.32 -2.88
CA GLY A 65 21.15 1.68 -3.21
C GLY A 65 22.14 0.58 -2.82
N GLU A 66 22.04 0.08 -1.59
CA GLU A 66 22.90 -1.00 -1.08
C GLU A 66 22.74 -2.30 -1.87
N GLN A 67 21.51 -2.69 -2.22
CA GLN A 67 21.26 -3.86 -3.08
C GLN A 67 21.89 -3.70 -4.46
N ASN A 68 21.74 -2.53 -5.08
CA ASN A 68 22.35 -2.25 -6.38
C ASN A 68 23.87 -2.31 -6.29
N THR A 69 24.49 -1.75 -5.24
CA THR A 69 25.94 -1.82 -5.06
C THR A 69 26.41 -3.27 -4.93
N LEU A 70 25.73 -4.09 -4.13
CA LEU A 70 26.08 -5.50 -3.97
C LEU A 70 25.96 -6.29 -5.28
N ASP A 71 24.91 -6.04 -6.05
CA ASP A 71 24.71 -6.69 -7.34
C ASP A 71 25.77 -6.27 -8.37
N LEU A 72 26.05 -4.96 -8.47
CA LEU A 72 27.10 -4.44 -9.34
C LEU A 72 28.49 -4.97 -8.95
N GLU A 73 28.80 -5.08 -7.66
CA GLU A 73 30.06 -5.68 -7.19
C GLU A 73 30.15 -7.18 -7.50
N ALA A 74 29.04 -7.90 -7.47
CA ALA A 74 28.99 -9.31 -7.84
C ALA A 74 29.21 -9.48 -9.35
N GLN A 75 28.56 -8.65 -10.17
CA GLN A 75 28.76 -8.63 -11.62
C GLN A 75 30.19 -8.25 -12.00
N LEU A 76 30.78 -7.25 -11.32
CA LEU A 76 32.16 -6.84 -11.56
C LEU A 76 33.14 -7.98 -11.23
N ARG A 77 32.94 -8.67 -10.09
CA ARG A 77 33.73 -9.85 -9.72
C ARG A 77 33.61 -10.97 -10.73
N TYR A 78 32.40 -11.26 -11.21
CA TYR A 78 32.17 -12.27 -12.24
C TYR A 78 32.84 -11.90 -13.56
N ALA A 79 32.66 -10.67 -14.04
CA ALA A 79 33.26 -10.18 -15.28
C ALA A 79 34.80 -10.15 -15.23
N THR A 80 35.39 -9.98 -14.06
CA THR A 80 36.85 -10.02 -13.85
C THR A 80 37.38 -11.44 -13.62
N SER A 81 36.51 -12.44 -13.45
CA SER A 81 36.92 -13.81 -13.18
C SER A 81 37.42 -14.54 -14.44
N ASP A 82 38.35 -15.47 -14.25
CA ASP A 82 38.88 -16.31 -15.33
C ASP A 82 37.78 -17.13 -16.03
N GLU A 83 36.71 -17.51 -15.32
CA GLU A 83 35.58 -18.23 -15.92
C GLU A 83 34.87 -17.40 -16.99
N TYR A 84 34.66 -16.10 -16.74
CA TYR A 84 34.08 -15.20 -17.73
C TYR A 84 34.99 -15.05 -18.95
N VAL A 85 36.31 -14.96 -18.74
CA VAL A 85 37.30 -14.90 -19.82
C VAL A 85 37.25 -16.17 -20.68
N VAL A 86 37.19 -17.35 -20.07
CA VAL A 86 37.09 -18.64 -20.79
C VAL A 86 35.77 -18.76 -21.53
N GLN A 87 34.65 -18.36 -20.91
CA GLN A 87 33.33 -18.42 -21.53
C GLN A 87 33.23 -17.46 -22.73
N MET A 88 33.75 -16.24 -22.59
CA MET A 88 33.82 -15.25 -23.66
C MET A 88 34.76 -15.69 -24.79
N ALA A 89 35.93 -16.23 -24.44
CA ALA A 89 36.91 -16.77 -25.39
C ALA A 89 36.30 -17.90 -26.25
N ARG A 90 35.64 -18.86 -25.61
CA ARG A 90 35.03 -20.01 -26.30
C ARG A 90 33.75 -19.67 -27.04
N GLY A 91 32.92 -18.80 -26.46
CA GLY A 91 31.58 -18.48 -26.96
C GLY A 91 31.59 -17.46 -28.11
N GLU A 92 32.12 -16.26 -27.86
CA GLU A 92 32.04 -15.16 -28.83
C GLU A 92 33.27 -15.06 -29.73
N LEU A 93 34.45 -15.32 -29.16
CA LEU A 93 35.71 -15.11 -29.87
C LEU A 93 36.22 -16.38 -30.61
N GLY A 94 35.61 -17.53 -30.35
CA GLY A 94 35.99 -18.81 -30.97
C GLY A 94 37.42 -19.27 -30.65
N TYR A 95 38.01 -18.73 -29.57
CA TYR A 95 39.33 -19.13 -29.10
C TYR A 95 39.25 -20.44 -28.30
N ILE A 96 40.17 -21.34 -28.60
CA ILE A 96 40.36 -22.65 -27.97
C ILE A 96 41.64 -22.62 -27.13
N GLN A 97 41.63 -23.26 -25.97
CA GLN A 97 42.82 -23.36 -25.12
C GLN A 97 43.80 -24.41 -25.67
N GLU A 98 45.09 -24.27 -25.34
CA GLU A 98 46.10 -25.27 -25.70
C GLU A 98 45.74 -26.63 -25.06
N GLY A 99 45.31 -27.58 -25.90
CA GLY A 99 44.87 -28.92 -25.48
C GLY A 99 43.41 -29.27 -25.77
N ASP A 100 42.58 -28.35 -26.29
CA ASP A 100 41.20 -28.66 -26.70
C ASP A 100 41.18 -29.50 -28.02
N GLU A 101 40.51 -30.67 -28.01
CA GLU A 101 40.28 -31.51 -29.20
C GLU A 101 39.05 -31.02 -29.98
N VAL A 102 39.24 -30.62 -31.24
CA VAL A 102 38.15 -30.15 -32.12
C VAL A 102 37.41 -31.33 -32.76
N TYR A 103 36.19 -31.59 -32.31
CA TYR A 103 35.29 -32.56 -32.94
C TYR A 103 34.48 -31.89 -34.06
N ILE A 104 34.84 -32.17 -35.32
CA ILE A 104 34.05 -31.76 -36.49
C ILE A 104 32.99 -32.85 -36.74
N LEU A 105 31.72 -32.52 -36.54
CA LEU A 105 30.61 -33.39 -36.93
C LEU A 105 30.55 -33.45 -38.47
N LEU A 106 31.14 -34.49 -39.07
CA LEU A 106 30.84 -34.84 -40.46
C LEU A 106 29.34 -35.20 -40.52
N GLY A 107 28.57 -34.41 -41.25
CA GLY A 107 27.12 -34.49 -41.29
C GLY A 107 26.61 -35.89 -41.63
N GLU A 108 25.92 -36.51 -40.68
CA GLU A 108 24.97 -37.58 -40.95
C GLU A 108 23.68 -36.94 -41.51
N PRO A 109 23.22 -37.35 -42.71
CA PRO A 109 22.01 -36.81 -43.31
C PRO A 109 20.75 -37.27 -42.57
N ALA A 110 19.76 -36.37 -42.60
CA ALA A 110 18.46 -36.45 -41.95
C ALA A 110 17.64 -37.73 -42.26
N ALA A 111 16.93 -38.24 -41.26
CA ALA A 111 15.46 -38.31 -41.24
C ALA A 111 14.99 -39.10 -40.02
N ARG A 112 14.45 -38.42 -38.99
CA ARG A 112 13.45 -39.08 -38.15
C ARG A 112 12.16 -39.17 -38.97
N LEU A 113 12.00 -40.32 -39.61
CA LEU A 113 10.72 -40.81 -40.12
C LEU A 113 9.71 -40.83 -38.95
N GLY A 114 8.63 -40.07 -39.10
CA GLY A 114 7.38 -40.29 -38.36
C GLY A 114 7.24 -39.60 -37.00
N SER A 115 6.95 -38.30 -37.00
CA SER A 115 6.07 -37.74 -35.97
C SER A 115 4.63 -37.85 -36.49
N PRO A 116 3.70 -38.54 -35.81
CA PRO A 116 2.28 -38.50 -36.16
C PRO A 116 1.76 -37.05 -36.11
N PRO A 117 0.75 -36.69 -36.93
CA PRO A 117 0.12 -35.38 -36.86
C PRO A 117 -0.38 -35.11 -35.44
N ALA A 118 0.05 -34.00 -34.85
CA ALA A 118 -0.52 -33.51 -33.61
C ALA A 118 -1.99 -33.14 -33.87
N GLU A 119 -2.89 -33.96 -33.33
CA GLU A 119 -4.29 -33.60 -33.15
C GLU A 119 -4.34 -32.28 -32.35
N PRO A 120 -5.15 -31.29 -32.76
CA PRO A 120 -5.22 -30.04 -32.02
C PRO A 120 -5.66 -30.32 -30.58
N PRO A 121 -5.00 -29.74 -29.57
CA PRO A 121 -5.42 -29.93 -28.19
C PRO A 121 -6.87 -29.46 -28.03
N PRO A 122 -7.69 -30.12 -27.17
CA PRO A 122 -8.99 -29.59 -26.82
C PRO A 122 -8.80 -28.17 -26.30
N VAL A 123 -9.62 -27.25 -26.79
CA VAL A 123 -9.72 -25.90 -26.25
C VAL A 123 -10.15 -26.05 -24.79
N VAL A 124 -9.16 -26.03 -23.90
CA VAL A 124 -9.42 -25.82 -22.48
C VAL A 124 -9.82 -24.36 -22.41
N GLU A 125 -11.12 -24.11 -22.25
CA GLU A 125 -11.61 -22.82 -21.80
C GLU A 125 -10.97 -22.60 -20.43
N GLU A 126 -9.84 -21.89 -20.42
CA GLU A 126 -9.27 -21.35 -19.20
C GLU A 126 -10.33 -20.44 -18.60
N ASP A 127 -10.97 -20.95 -17.56
CA ASP A 127 -11.87 -20.22 -16.68
C ASP A 127 -11.05 -19.10 -16.01
N SER A 128 -10.95 -17.99 -16.74
CA SER A 128 -9.99 -16.94 -16.46
C SER A 128 -10.49 -16.07 -15.31
N PHE A 129 -10.03 -16.38 -14.10
CA PHE A 129 -10.18 -15.50 -12.94
C PHE A 129 -9.34 -14.24 -13.18
N ARG A 130 -9.96 -13.20 -13.74
CA ARG A 130 -9.33 -11.91 -14.01
C ARG A 130 -9.72 -10.91 -12.90
N PRO A 131 -8.80 -10.56 -11.98
CA PRO A 131 -9.07 -9.58 -10.92
C PRO A 131 -9.29 -8.13 -11.42
N LEU A 132 -9.33 -7.94 -12.74
CA LEU A 132 -9.63 -6.68 -13.41
C LEU A 132 -11.02 -6.66 -14.07
N ASP A 133 -11.86 -7.67 -13.86
CA ASP A 133 -13.24 -7.64 -14.33
C ASP A 133 -14.14 -6.85 -13.36
N TRP A 134 -14.91 -5.92 -13.91
CA TRP A 134 -15.87 -5.09 -13.19
C TRP A 134 -16.92 -5.90 -12.40
N ALA A 135 -17.19 -7.13 -12.83
CA ALA A 135 -18.07 -8.07 -12.15
C ALA A 135 -17.52 -8.53 -10.77
N TRP A 136 -16.20 -8.63 -10.62
CA TRP A 136 -15.56 -8.98 -9.34
C TRP A 136 -15.73 -7.88 -8.29
N TRP A 137 -15.68 -6.61 -8.68
CA TRP A 137 -15.91 -5.49 -7.76
C TRP A 137 -17.35 -5.47 -7.22
N GLN A 138 -18.33 -5.96 -7.98
CA GLN A 138 -19.73 -5.99 -7.53
C GLN A 138 -19.96 -6.97 -6.36
N SER A 139 -19.26 -8.10 -6.33
CA SER A 139 -19.42 -9.09 -5.24
C SER A 139 -18.86 -8.57 -3.91
N LEU A 140 -17.77 -7.80 -3.96
CA LEU A 140 -17.12 -7.22 -2.77
C LEU A 140 -18.04 -6.25 -2.00
N PHE A 141 -18.81 -5.41 -2.68
CA PHE A 141 -19.69 -4.44 -2.01
C PHE A 141 -20.99 -5.03 -1.46
N GLN A 142 -21.40 -6.20 -1.95
CA GLN A 142 -22.55 -6.92 -1.38
C GLN A 142 -22.19 -7.52 -0.02
N GLN A 143 -20.96 -8.02 0.13
CA GLN A 143 -20.52 -8.67 1.37
C GLN A 143 -20.31 -7.72 2.56
N ILE A 144 -20.12 -6.42 2.32
CA ILE A 144 -19.89 -5.42 3.39
C ILE A 144 -21.20 -4.96 4.06
N ARG A 145 -22.36 -5.32 3.49
CA ARG A 145 -23.69 -4.84 3.95
C ARG A 145 -24.52 -5.86 4.70
N GLU A 146 -24.01 -7.07 4.92
CA GLU A 146 -24.52 -8.04 5.89
C GLU A 146 -23.63 -8.08 7.14
#